data_AF-A0A855G9F8-F1
#
_entry.id   AF-A0A855G9F8-F1
#
_cell.length_a   1.000
_cell.length_b   1.000
_cell.length_c   1.000
_cell.angle_alpha   90.00
_cell.angle_beta   90.00
_cell.angle_gamma   90.00
#
_symmetry.space_group_name_H-M   'P 1'
#
loop_
_entity.id
_entity.type
_entity.pdbx_description
1 polymer ?
#
loop_
_entity_poly.entity_id
_entity_poly.type
_entity_poly.pdbx_seq_one_letter_code
_entity_poly.pdbx_strand_id
1 'polypeptide(L)'
;MPTGARKAWAVQLQENHSVTIAMSCAIGGLNRCVYYYQPKLPDDSVIMLVLSAITDKHLRWGFPKCFNHIRKLGYKWNHKRVYRIYCQLKLNLRVKRKQRNGYIERFNRTYHTEVLDLYLFNNLEQTRKVTEEWLTIYNTERPHETLKNMTPSEYKTLKQAA
;
A
#
# COMPACT_ATOMS: atom_id res chain seq x y z
N MET A 1 3.14 -3.23 31.34
CA MET A 1 3.87 -2.01 30.93
C MET A 1 4.95 -2.31 29.89
N PRO A 2 5.17 -1.44 28.88
CA PRO A 2 6.26 -1.58 27.93
C PRO A 2 7.62 -1.65 28.62
N THR A 3 8.58 -2.37 28.04
CA THR A 3 9.91 -2.58 28.62
C THR A 3 10.68 -1.28 28.85
N GLY A 4 10.52 -0.29 27.97
CA GLY A 4 11.13 1.04 28.14
C GLY A 4 10.58 1.80 29.36
N ALA A 5 9.27 1.70 29.62
CA ALA A 5 8.64 2.33 30.79
C ALA A 5 9.11 1.69 32.10
N ARG A 6 9.17 0.34 32.14
CA ARG A 6 9.74 -0.39 33.27
C ARG A 6 11.20 -0.01 33.53
N LYS A 7 11.99 0.17 32.46
CA LYS A 7 13.40 0.59 32.58
C LYS A 7 13.52 1.97 33.20
N ALA A 8 12.69 2.92 32.77
CA ALA A 8 12.67 4.27 33.34
C ALA A 8 12.31 4.25 34.84
N TRP A 9 11.33 3.43 35.23
CA TRP A 9 10.98 3.24 36.64
C TRP A 9 12.13 2.64 37.47
N ALA A 10 12.82 1.63 36.95
CA ALA A 10 13.96 1.03 37.65
C ALA A 10 15.12 2.03 37.87
N VAL A 11 15.32 2.97 36.95
CA VAL A 11 16.28 4.08 37.10
C VAL A 11 15.82 5.07 38.16
N GLN A 12 14.56 5.52 38.10
CA GLN A 12 13.98 6.43 39.10
C GLN A 12 14.00 5.85 40.52
N LEU A 13 13.75 4.54 40.66
CA LEU A 13 13.77 3.87 41.96
C LEU A 13 15.17 3.88 42.58
N GLN A 14 16.21 3.74 41.75
CA GLN A 14 17.60 3.82 42.18
C GLN A 14 17.99 5.24 42.60
N GLU A 15 17.57 6.25 41.85
CA GLU A 15 17.84 7.67 42.15
C GLU A 15 17.14 8.12 43.44
N ASN A 16 15.88 7.74 43.64
CA ASN A 16 15.06 8.23 44.76
C ASN A 16 15.30 7.47 46.08
N HIS A 17 15.66 6.19 46.01
CA HIS A 17 15.72 5.32 47.19
C HIS A 17 17.10 4.67 47.42
N SER A 18 18.13 5.04 46.64
CA SER A 18 19.50 4.51 46.76
C SER A 18 19.57 2.97 46.72
N VAL A 19 18.66 2.32 46.01
CA VAL A 19 18.60 0.85 45.92
C VAL A 19 19.62 0.31 44.91
N THR A 20 20.04 -0.94 45.06
CA THR A 20 20.93 -1.57 44.08
C THR A 20 20.22 -1.83 42.74
N ILE A 21 20.97 -1.84 41.64
CA ILE A 21 20.45 -2.12 40.28
C ILE A 21 19.73 -3.48 40.23
N ALA A 22 20.22 -4.47 40.98
CA ALA A 22 19.57 -5.78 41.07
C ALA A 22 18.17 -5.68 41.72
N MET A 23 18.05 -4.92 42.81
CA MET A 23 16.79 -4.73 43.53
C MET A 23 15.80 -3.90 42.72
N SER A 24 16.26 -2.83 42.05
CA SER A 24 15.40 -2.02 41.18
C SER A 24 14.90 -2.80 39.96
N CYS A 25 15.74 -3.65 39.36
CA CYS A 25 15.34 -4.54 38.27
C CYS A 25 14.36 -5.63 38.73
N ALA A 26 14.53 -6.19 39.92
CA ALA A 26 13.62 -7.20 40.48
C ALA A 26 12.23 -6.61 40.73
N ILE A 27 12.16 -5.43 41.36
CA ILE A 27 10.91 -4.70 41.61
C ILE A 27 10.24 -4.30 40.29
N GLY A 28 11.03 -3.83 39.31
CA GLY A 28 10.54 -3.46 37.97
C GLY A 28 10.22 -4.64 37.04
N GLY A 29 10.47 -5.89 37.45
CA GLY A 29 10.27 -7.08 36.64
C GLY A 29 11.11 -7.07 35.34
N LEU A 30 12.37 -6.66 35.43
CA LEU A 30 13.31 -6.55 34.32
C LEU A 30 14.51 -7.48 34.47
N ASN A 31 14.99 -8.01 33.35
CA ASN A 31 16.31 -8.61 33.30
C ASN A 31 17.39 -7.51 33.33
N ARG A 32 18.45 -7.70 34.12
CA ARG A 32 19.60 -6.78 34.24
C ARG A 32 20.21 -6.38 32.90
N CYS A 33 20.25 -7.26 31.89
CA CYS A 33 20.76 -6.92 30.56
C CYS A 33 19.98 -5.77 29.91
N VAL A 34 18.68 -5.68 30.15
CA VAL A 34 17.80 -4.63 29.61
C VAL A 34 18.09 -3.28 30.27
N TYR A 35 18.44 -3.28 31.56
CA TYR A 35 18.83 -2.08 32.29
C TYR A 35 20.07 -1.43 31.66
N TYR A 36 21.09 -2.23 31.33
CA TYR A 36 22.32 -1.73 30.72
C TYR A 36 22.20 -1.45 29.22
N TYR A 37 21.26 -2.08 28.51
CA TYR A 37 21.12 -1.92 27.07
C TYR A 37 20.77 -0.47 26.67
N GLN A 38 21.62 0.17 25.88
CA GLN A 38 21.37 1.49 25.28
C GLN A 38 21.14 1.34 23.77
N PRO A 39 20.01 1.80 23.22
CA PRO A 39 19.77 1.76 21.78
C PRO A 39 20.77 2.66 21.04
N LYS A 40 21.62 2.08 20.18
CA LYS A 40 22.46 2.85 19.26
C LYS A 40 21.63 3.19 18.01
N LEU A 41 21.11 4.40 17.94
CA LEU A 41 20.48 4.91 16.72
C LEU A 41 21.59 5.39 15.78
N PRO A 42 21.74 4.82 14.58
CA PRO A 42 22.71 5.32 13.61
C PRO A 42 22.23 6.68 13.07
N ASP A 43 23.18 7.53 12.68
CA ASP A 43 22.86 8.87 12.15
C ASP A 43 21.99 8.77 10.89
N ASP A 44 20.79 9.35 10.98
CA ASP A 44 19.77 9.35 9.94
C ASP A 44 19.90 10.57 9.00
N SER A 45 20.81 11.50 9.28
CA SER A 45 20.98 12.78 8.56
C SER A 45 21.23 12.59 7.08
N VAL A 46 22.11 11.65 6.71
CA VAL A 46 22.41 11.36 5.29
C VAL A 46 21.18 10.84 4.54
N ILE A 47 20.36 10.02 5.20
CA ILE A 47 19.14 9.47 4.59
C ILE A 47 18.11 10.58 4.38
N MET A 48 17.97 11.48 5.36
CA MET A 48 17.07 12.64 5.26
C MET A 48 17.46 13.54 4.09
N LEU A 49 18.75 13.89 3.98
CA LEU A 49 19.26 14.76 2.92
C LEU A 49 19.07 14.16 1.53
N VAL A 50 19.35 12.87 1.37
CA VAL A 50 19.16 12.19 0.07
C VAL A 50 17.67 12.07 -0.27
N LEU A 51 16.82 11.76 0.71
CA LEU A 51 15.38 11.69 0.49
C LEU A 51 14.80 13.04 0.10
N SER A 52 15.15 14.13 0.80
CA SER A 52 14.66 15.47 0.46
C SER A 52 15.07 15.87 -0.96
N ALA A 53 16.34 15.67 -1.33
CA ALA A 53 16.83 15.96 -2.67
C ALA A 53 16.10 15.17 -3.78
N ILE A 54 15.69 13.93 -3.50
CA ILE A 54 14.91 13.12 -4.46
C ILE A 54 13.46 13.62 -4.53
N THR A 55 12.84 13.93 -3.39
CA THR A 55 11.45 14.38 -3.37
C THR A 55 11.27 15.77 -3.97
N ASP A 56 12.24 16.65 -3.81
CA ASP A 56 12.23 18.01 -4.39
C ASP A 56 12.29 17.95 -5.92
N LYS A 57 13.05 17.00 -6.48
CA LYS A 57 13.11 16.77 -7.93
C LYS A 57 11.88 16.02 -8.46
N HIS A 58 11.24 15.19 -7.63
CA HIS A 58 10.20 14.25 -8.05
C HIS A 58 8.99 14.20 -7.10
N LEU A 59 8.22 15.28 -7.05
CA LEU A 59 7.06 15.44 -6.15
C LEU A 59 5.98 14.36 -6.28
N ARG A 60 5.88 13.69 -7.43
CA ARG A 60 4.87 12.64 -7.68
C ARG A 60 5.34 11.23 -7.32
N TRP A 61 6.60 11.06 -6.94
CA TRP A 61 7.14 9.76 -6.62
C TRP A 61 6.76 9.37 -5.20
N GLY A 62 6.09 8.23 -5.07
CA GLY A 62 5.91 7.59 -3.77
C GLY A 62 7.17 6.83 -3.35
N PHE A 63 7.17 6.39 -2.10
CA PHE A 63 8.29 5.67 -1.47
C PHE A 63 8.93 4.57 -2.34
N PRO A 64 8.21 3.67 -3.04
CA PRO A 64 8.85 2.62 -3.82
C PRO A 64 9.78 3.17 -4.92
N LYS A 65 9.40 4.28 -5.57
CA LYS A 65 10.22 4.91 -6.61
C LYS A 65 11.46 5.57 -6.00
N CYS A 66 11.28 6.29 -4.89
CA CYS A 66 12.39 6.91 -4.17
C CYS A 66 13.38 5.86 -3.67
N PHE A 67 12.91 4.76 -3.08
CA PHE A 67 13.76 3.68 -2.58
C PHE A 67 14.53 2.98 -3.71
N ASN A 68 13.88 2.71 -4.84
CA ASN A 68 14.56 2.14 -6.02
C ASN A 68 15.62 3.10 -6.56
N HIS A 69 15.38 4.40 -6.54
CA HIS A 69 16.37 5.40 -6.93
C HIS A 69 17.56 5.43 -5.96
N ILE A 70 17.31 5.38 -4.65
CA ILE A 70 18.38 5.24 -3.62
C ILE A 70 19.24 4.01 -3.88
N ARG A 71 18.64 2.88 -4.27
CA ARG A 71 19.37 1.66 -4.63
C ARG A 71 20.21 1.82 -5.89
N LYS A 72 19.70 2.55 -6.91
CA LYS A 72 20.47 2.88 -8.12
C LYS A 72 21.66 3.80 -7.84
N LEU A 73 21.55 4.69 -6.85
CA LEU A 73 22.66 5.52 -6.37
C LEU A 73 23.73 4.74 -5.57
N GLY A 74 23.53 3.44 -5.33
CA GLY A 74 24.50 2.56 -4.68
C GLY A 74 24.36 2.43 -3.16
N TYR A 75 23.40 3.12 -2.53
CA TYR A 75 23.19 3.01 -1.08
C TYR A 75 22.60 1.64 -0.70
N LYS A 76 23.22 0.95 0.25
CA LYS A 76 22.79 -0.38 0.74
C LYS A 76 21.89 -0.32 1.99
N TRP A 77 21.26 0.84 2.27
CA TRP A 77 20.47 1.05 3.48
C TRP A 77 19.27 0.10 3.59
N ASN A 78 18.97 -0.34 4.83
CA ASN A 78 17.82 -1.20 5.11
C ASN A 78 16.51 -0.48 4.78
N HIS A 79 15.64 -1.16 4.02
CA HIS A 79 14.31 -0.68 3.64
C HIS A 79 13.49 -0.15 4.83
N LYS A 80 13.45 -0.90 5.94
CA LYS A 80 12.67 -0.50 7.13
C LYS A 80 13.17 0.81 7.73
N ARG A 81 14.49 1.03 7.72
CA ARG A 81 15.11 2.26 8.23
C ARG A 81 14.76 3.46 7.36
N VAL A 82 14.92 3.32 6.04
CA VAL A 82 14.58 4.40 5.08
C VAL A 82 13.08 4.69 5.11
N TYR A 83 12.23 3.67 5.20
CA TYR A 83 10.78 3.84 5.29
C TYR A 83 10.35 4.56 6.57
N ARG A 84 10.95 4.22 7.72
CA ARG A 84 10.71 4.93 8.99
C ARG A 84 10.99 6.43 8.85
N ILE A 85 12.13 6.78 8.25
CA ILE A 85 12.55 8.18 8.07
C ILE A 85 11.62 8.89 7.07
N TYR A 86 11.28 8.25 5.96
CA TYR A 86 10.32 8.78 4.98
C TYR A 86 8.96 9.12 5.61
N CYS A 87 8.45 8.23 6.47
CA CYS A 87 7.22 8.47 7.23
C CYS A 87 7.38 9.59 8.28
N GLN A 88 8.53 9.66 8.97
CA GLN A 88 8.83 10.75 9.92
C GLN A 88 8.85 12.12 9.24
N LEU A 89 9.38 12.20 8.02
CA LEU A 89 9.37 13.39 7.16
C LEU A 89 7.97 13.71 6.59
N LYS A 90 6.95 12.90 6.88
CA LYS A 90 5.56 13.05 6.40
C LYS A 90 5.44 13.18 4.87
N LEU A 91 6.35 12.54 4.12
CA LEU A 91 6.39 12.57 2.64
C LEU A 91 5.36 11.66 1.96
N ASN A 92 4.40 11.12 2.73
CA ASN A 92 3.42 10.16 2.24
C ASN A 92 2.40 10.84 1.32
N LEU A 93 2.49 10.55 0.02
CA LEU A 93 1.54 11.04 -0.98
C LEU A 93 0.17 10.39 -0.75
N ARG A 94 -0.89 11.20 -0.76
CA ARG A 94 -2.27 10.70 -0.70
C ARG A 94 -2.56 9.86 -1.96
N VAL A 95 -2.77 8.57 -1.77
CA VAL A 95 -3.18 7.67 -2.85
C VAL A 95 -4.58 8.09 -3.30
N LYS A 96 -4.71 8.57 -4.54
CA LYS A 96 -6.02 8.77 -5.17
C LYS A 96 -6.64 7.40 -5.42
N ARG A 97 -7.90 7.20 -5.00
CA ARG A 97 -8.65 5.98 -5.35
C ARG A 97 -8.65 5.85 -6.88
N LYS A 98 -8.33 4.65 -7.39
CA LYS A 98 -8.39 4.34 -8.83
C LYS A 98 -9.86 4.26 -9.26
N GLN A 99 -10.51 5.41 -9.43
CA GLN A 99 -11.87 5.52 -9.98
C GLN A 99 -11.88 5.48 -11.53
N ARG A 100 -10.79 5.07 -12.19
CA ARG A 100 -10.64 5.20 -13.65
C ARG A 100 -11.21 4.01 -14.44
N ASN A 101 -11.36 2.84 -13.81
CA ASN A 101 -11.68 1.58 -14.50
C ASN A 101 -13.03 0.98 -14.09
N GLY A 102 -13.90 1.71 -13.39
CA GLY A 102 -15.18 1.15 -12.92
C GLY A 102 -16.07 0.60 -14.04
N TYR A 103 -16.02 1.19 -15.24
CA TYR A 103 -16.76 0.70 -16.40
C TYR A 103 -16.26 -0.67 -16.88
N ILE A 104 -14.95 -0.84 -17.06
CA ILE A 104 -14.39 -2.13 -17.52
C ILE A 104 -14.49 -3.21 -16.44
N GLU A 105 -14.38 -2.82 -15.16
CA GLU A 105 -14.58 -3.74 -14.04
C GLU A 105 -16.03 -4.28 -13.99
N ARG A 106 -17.03 -3.42 -14.23
CA ARG A 106 -18.43 -3.84 -14.30
C ARG A 106 -18.68 -4.77 -15.48
N PHE A 107 -18.15 -4.43 -16.66
CA PHE A 107 -18.22 -5.27 -17.86
C PHE A 107 -17.61 -6.66 -17.61
N ASN A 108 -16.37 -6.71 -17.10
CA ASN A 108 -15.68 -7.97 -16.82
C ASN A 108 -16.43 -8.81 -15.79
N ARG A 109 -17.02 -8.19 -14.76
CA ARG A 109 -17.83 -8.90 -13.77
C ARG A 109 -19.03 -9.59 -14.43
N THR A 110 -19.76 -8.89 -15.30
CA THR A 110 -20.90 -9.46 -16.02
C THR A 110 -20.46 -10.60 -16.94
N TYR A 111 -19.37 -10.42 -17.69
CA TYR A 111 -18.82 -11.47 -18.55
C TYR A 111 -18.41 -12.72 -17.75
N HIS A 112 -17.77 -12.54 -16.60
CA HIS A 112 -17.43 -13.66 -15.72
C HIS A 112 -18.67 -14.43 -15.29
N THR A 113 -19.66 -13.74 -14.72
CA THR A 113 -20.87 -14.38 -14.18
C THR A 113 -21.74 -15.04 -15.26
N GLU A 114 -21.83 -14.45 -16.46
CA GLU A 114 -22.74 -14.92 -17.51
C GLU A 114 -22.07 -15.86 -18.52
N VAL A 115 -20.74 -15.91 -18.58
CA VAL A 115 -20.00 -16.74 -19.54
C VAL A 115 -19.03 -17.65 -18.82
N LEU A 116 -18.06 -17.11 -18.09
CA LEU A 116 -16.99 -17.94 -17.53
C LEU A 116 -17.43 -18.84 -16.38
N ASP A 117 -18.44 -18.41 -15.61
CA ASP A 117 -18.96 -19.18 -14.47
C ASP A 117 -20.03 -20.20 -14.90
N LEU A 118 -20.66 -20.03 -16.07
CA LEU A 118 -21.72 -20.92 -16.57
C LEU A 118 -21.20 -22.02 -17.51
N TYR A 119 -20.07 -21.79 -18.18
CA TYR A 119 -19.56 -22.69 -19.21
C TYR A 119 -18.22 -23.30 -18.81
N LEU A 120 -18.07 -24.61 -19.03
CA LEU A 120 -16.77 -25.28 -18.98
C LEU A 120 -16.20 -25.36 -20.40
N PHE A 121 -15.12 -24.64 -20.68
CA PHE A 121 -14.49 -24.60 -22.00
C PHE A 121 -13.40 -25.66 -22.13
N ASN A 122 -13.43 -26.41 -23.23
CA ASN A 122 -12.42 -27.44 -23.51
C ASN A 122 -11.37 -26.98 -24.53
N ASN A 123 -11.61 -25.87 -25.22
CA ASN A 123 -10.67 -25.28 -26.17
C ASN A 123 -10.89 -23.76 -26.31
N LEU A 124 -9.88 -23.07 -26.86
CA LEU A 124 -9.88 -21.62 -27.02
C LEU A 124 -10.90 -21.13 -28.08
N GLU A 125 -11.15 -21.93 -29.11
CA GLU A 125 -12.05 -21.56 -30.22
C GLU A 125 -13.51 -21.50 -29.76
N GLN A 126 -13.91 -22.45 -28.92
CA GLN A 126 -15.19 -22.49 -28.23
C GLN A 126 -15.35 -21.26 -27.34
N THR A 127 -14.33 -20.91 -26.55
CA THR A 127 -14.36 -19.69 -25.73
C THR A 127 -14.58 -18.47 -26.62
N ARG A 128 -13.78 -18.29 -27.68
CA ARG A 128 -13.90 -17.14 -28.59
C ARG A 128 -15.30 -17.03 -29.20
N LYS A 129 -15.86 -18.13 -29.70
CA LYS A 129 -17.19 -18.15 -30.30
C LYS A 129 -18.26 -17.70 -29.30
N VAL A 130 -18.26 -18.27 -28.10
CA VAL A 130 -19.22 -17.90 -27.04
C VAL A 130 -19.01 -16.45 -26.60
N THR A 131 -17.76 -15.98 -26.50
CA THR A 131 -17.46 -14.58 -26.20
C THR A 131 -18.00 -13.64 -27.29
N GLU A 132 -17.85 -13.96 -28.56
CA GLU A 132 -18.33 -13.15 -29.69
C GLU A 132 -19.87 -13.09 -29.74
N GLU A 133 -20.54 -14.23 -29.54
CA GLU A 133 -21.99 -14.31 -29.44
C GLU A 133 -22.50 -13.48 -28.26
N TRP A 134 -21.89 -13.65 -27.07
CA TRP A 134 -22.25 -12.87 -25.89
C TRP A 134 -21.96 -11.38 -26.06
N LEU A 135 -20.84 -11.00 -26.69
CA LEU A 135 -20.51 -9.60 -26.98
C LEU A 135 -21.55 -8.98 -27.92
N THR A 136 -22.06 -9.74 -28.88
CA THR A 136 -23.10 -9.27 -29.79
C THR A 136 -24.35 -8.94 -28.96
N ILE A 137 -24.86 -9.90 -28.19
CA ILE A 137 -26.02 -9.72 -27.30
C ILE A 137 -25.81 -8.54 -26.33
N TYR A 138 -24.65 -8.45 -25.69
CA TYR A 138 -24.32 -7.36 -24.76
C TYR A 138 -24.39 -5.98 -25.43
N ASN A 139 -23.93 -5.87 -26.68
CA ASN A 139 -23.87 -4.59 -27.38
C ASN A 139 -25.17 -4.22 -28.11
N THR A 140 -26.00 -5.19 -28.51
CA THR A 140 -27.18 -4.95 -29.36
C THR A 140 -28.51 -5.13 -28.66
N GLU A 141 -28.58 -5.97 -27.62
CA GLU A 141 -29.85 -6.33 -26.98
C GLU A 141 -29.94 -5.89 -25.52
N ARG A 142 -28.80 -5.77 -24.81
CA ARG A 142 -28.81 -5.49 -23.37
C ARG A 142 -29.17 -4.02 -23.05
N PRO A 143 -30.26 -3.76 -22.31
CA PRO A 143 -30.57 -2.41 -21.84
C PRO A 143 -29.71 -2.06 -20.62
N HIS A 144 -29.19 -0.83 -20.57
CA HIS A 144 -28.43 -0.33 -19.43
C HIS A 144 -29.09 0.90 -18.79
N GLU A 145 -29.43 0.82 -17.50
CA GLU A 145 -30.04 1.93 -16.74
C GLU A 145 -29.21 3.21 -16.82
N THR A 146 -27.88 3.11 -16.77
CA THR A 146 -26.96 4.25 -16.89
C THR A 146 -27.02 4.94 -18.26
N LEU A 147 -27.52 4.24 -19.29
CA LEU A 147 -27.71 4.73 -20.64
C LEU A 147 -29.19 5.01 -20.93
N LYS A 148 -30.02 5.30 -19.91
CA LYS A 148 -31.48 5.48 -20.06
C LYS A 148 -32.16 4.26 -20.70
N ASN A 149 -31.72 3.05 -20.35
CA ASN A 149 -32.18 1.76 -20.89
C ASN A 149 -31.90 1.53 -22.38
N MET A 150 -30.99 2.30 -22.98
CA MET A 150 -30.50 2.04 -24.33
C MET A 150 -29.41 0.98 -24.33
N THR A 151 -29.22 0.32 -25.47
CA THR A 151 -28.09 -0.58 -25.69
C THR A 151 -26.80 0.21 -25.95
N PRO A 152 -25.62 -0.39 -25.75
CA PRO A 152 -24.35 0.28 -26.05
C PRO A 152 -24.24 0.74 -27.50
N SER A 153 -24.78 -0.04 -28.45
CA SER A 153 -24.77 0.32 -29.88
C SER A 153 -25.70 1.50 -30.17
N GLU A 154 -26.91 1.51 -29.63
CA GLU A 154 -27.84 2.64 -29.78
C GLU A 154 -27.26 3.93 -29.20
N TYR A 155 -26.70 3.86 -28.00
CA TYR A 155 -26.06 5.00 -27.36
C TYR A 155 -24.88 5.53 -28.19
N LYS A 156 -24.09 4.64 -28.78
CA LYS A 156 -22.98 5.01 -29.67
C LYS A 156 -23.49 5.76 -30.91
N THR A 157 -24.54 5.26 -31.56
CA THR A 157 -25.15 5.89 -32.74
C THR A 157 -25.70 7.29 -32.39
N LEU A 158 -26.41 7.42 -31.26
CA LEU A 158 -26.92 8.71 -30.80
C LEU A 158 -25.81 9.71 -30.51
N LYS A 159 -24.71 9.27 -29.89
CA LYS A 159 -23.56 10.13 -29.60
C LYS A 159 -22.78 10.52 -30.85
N GLN A 160 -22.80 9.71 -31.90
CA GLN A 160 -22.17 10.04 -33.19
C GLN A 160 -23.01 11.01 -34.03
N ALA A 161 -24.33 11.03 -33.81
CA ALA A 161 -25.26 11.93 -34.50
C ALA A 161 -25.40 13.31 -33.81
N ALA A 162 -24.81 13.50 -32.63
CA ALA A 162 -24.83 14.72 -31.82
C ALA A 162 -23.49 15.45 -31.89
#